data_AF-A0A4U3FCW6-F1
#
_entry.id   AF-A0A4U3FCW6-F1
#
_cell.length_a   1.000
_cell.length_b   1.000
_cell.length_c   1.000
_cell.angle_alpha   90.00
_cell.angle_beta   90.00
_cell.angle_gamma   90.00
#
_symmetry.space_group_name_H-M   'P 1'
#
loop_
_entity.id
_entity.type
_entity.pdbx_description
1 polymer ?
#
loop_
_entity_poly.entity_id
_entity_poly.type
_entity_poly.pdbx_seq_one_letter_code
_entity_poly.pdbx_strand_id
1 'polypeptide(L)'
;MLKNKVVLLLTALTLFLTACAQEEQPTYVSTPNYKMEEPSPRTWINYDGEKYNFFKVYSKTEESNIQMDHLIDTGEVTDKDDGIESNLQIYQDKNTKNLFVSSSYNDQKEWAEFKK
;
A
#
# COMPACT_ATOMS: atom_id res chain seq x y z
N MET A 1 47.28 -63.90 12.16
CA MET A 1 45.99 -64.26 12.77
C MET A 1 45.02 -63.10 12.63
N LEU A 2 43.75 -63.43 12.38
CA LEU A 2 42.53 -62.60 12.20
C LEU A 2 42.46 -61.32 13.05
N LYS A 3 42.16 -60.16 12.44
CA LYS A 3 40.85 -59.47 12.37
C LYS A 3 40.27 -59.07 13.75
N ASN A 4 40.08 -57.77 13.95
CA ASN A 4 38.78 -57.25 14.35
C ASN A 4 38.56 -55.84 13.77
N LYS A 5 37.44 -55.73 13.05
CA LYS A 5 36.87 -54.54 12.42
C LYS A 5 36.04 -53.78 13.47
N VAL A 6 35.80 -52.50 13.23
CA VAL A 6 34.64 -51.64 13.65
C VAL A 6 35.18 -50.20 13.69
N VAL A 7 34.58 -49.14 13.13
CA VAL A 7 33.38 -48.90 12.31
C VAL A 7 33.59 -47.52 11.64
N LEU A 8 33.05 -47.34 10.43
CA LEU A 8 32.90 -46.07 9.72
C LEU A 8 32.14 -45.02 10.56
N LEU A 9 32.45 -43.72 10.39
CA LEU A 9 31.39 -42.75 10.14
C LEU A 9 31.92 -41.47 9.45
N LEU A 10 31.57 -41.36 8.15
CA LEU A 10 31.47 -40.12 7.38
C LEU A 10 30.33 -39.26 7.94
N THR A 11 30.50 -37.94 7.90
CA THR A 11 29.50 -36.94 7.42
C THR A 11 30.10 -35.54 7.61
N ALA A 12 30.70 -34.93 6.58
CA ALA A 12 30.01 -34.04 5.63
C ALA A 12 29.29 -32.87 6.33
N LEU A 13 30.07 -31.90 6.80
CA LEU A 13 29.59 -30.62 7.29
C LEU A 13 29.28 -29.71 6.08
N THR A 14 28.12 -29.93 5.46
CA THR A 14 27.57 -28.99 4.47
C THR A 14 27.03 -27.78 5.22
N LEU A 15 27.76 -26.67 5.14
CA LEU A 15 27.30 -25.33 5.49
C LEU A 15 26.06 -25.02 4.65
N PHE A 16 24.88 -25.13 5.25
CA PHE A 16 23.64 -24.55 4.73
C PHE A 16 23.79 -23.03 4.75
N LEU A 17 24.22 -22.46 3.63
CA LEU A 17 23.99 -21.05 3.31
C LEU A 17 22.50 -20.89 3.01
N THR A 18 21.69 -20.71 4.05
CA THR A 18 20.36 -20.15 3.88
C THR A 18 20.53 -18.66 3.57
N ALA A 19 20.63 -18.33 2.28
CA ALA A 19 20.19 -17.02 1.84
C ALA A 19 18.70 -16.93 2.23
N CYS A 20 18.38 -16.10 3.22
CA CYS A 20 17.02 -15.62 3.37
C CYS A 20 16.74 -14.81 2.10
N ALA A 21 16.22 -15.48 1.07
CA ALA A 21 15.36 -14.80 0.13
C ALA A 21 14.19 -14.32 0.98
N GLN A 22 14.24 -13.05 1.37
CA GLN A 22 13.11 -12.36 1.93
C GLN A 22 12.11 -12.30 0.78
N GLU A 23 11.22 -13.30 0.73
CA GLU A 23 9.99 -13.19 -0.03
C GLU A 23 9.31 -11.94 0.53
N GLU A 24 9.36 -10.86 -0.23
CA GLU A 24 8.40 -9.78 -0.08
C GLU A 24 7.03 -10.43 -0.28
N GLN A 25 6.39 -10.78 0.83
CA GLN A 25 4.98 -11.13 0.78
C GLN A 25 4.30 -9.93 0.12
N PRO A 26 3.53 -10.13 -0.97
CA PRO A 26 2.73 -9.05 -1.50
C PRO A 26 1.82 -8.61 -0.37
N THR A 27 2.08 -7.42 0.17
CA THR A 27 1.17 -6.75 1.08
C THR A 27 -0.13 -6.64 0.31
N TYR A 28 -1.10 -7.50 0.62
CA TYR A 28 -2.45 -7.36 0.10
C TYR A 28 -2.95 -6.05 0.68
N VAL A 29 -2.78 -4.95 -0.06
CA VAL A 29 -3.46 -3.68 0.20
C VAL A 29 -4.93 -3.98 -0.06
N SER A 30 -5.61 -4.48 0.96
CA SER A 30 -7.05 -4.63 0.94
C SER A 30 -7.62 -3.24 0.75
N THR A 31 -8.20 -2.97 -0.43
CA THR A 31 -8.92 -1.73 -0.61
C THR A 31 -10.08 -1.73 0.39
N PRO A 32 -10.15 -0.71 1.25
CA PRO A 32 -11.18 -0.68 2.28
C PRO A 32 -12.56 -0.61 1.60
N ASN A 33 -13.53 -1.35 2.17
CA ASN A 33 -14.87 -1.50 1.59
C ASN A 33 -15.87 -0.58 2.31
N TYR A 34 -15.85 0.72 2.01
CA TYR A 34 -16.79 1.69 2.56
C TYR A 34 -17.09 2.79 1.55
N LYS A 35 -18.32 3.31 1.58
CA LYS A 35 -18.71 4.43 0.74
C LYS A 35 -17.97 5.66 1.22
N MET A 36 -17.26 6.32 0.32
CA MET A 36 -16.70 7.61 0.65
C MET A 36 -17.86 8.61 0.67
N GLU A 37 -18.36 8.91 1.87
CA GLU A 37 -19.30 10.01 2.02
C GLU A 37 -18.65 11.28 1.47
N GLU A 38 -19.44 12.19 0.87
CA GLU A 38 -18.91 13.47 0.45
C GLU A 38 -18.23 14.13 1.66
N PRO A 39 -16.90 14.28 1.64
CA PRO A 39 -16.20 14.79 2.79
C PRO A 39 -16.68 16.20 3.05
N SER A 40 -16.89 16.51 4.32
CA SER A 40 -17.13 17.88 4.75
C SER A 40 -16.03 18.78 4.18
N PRO A 41 -16.30 20.05 3.84
CA PRO A 41 -15.29 21.00 3.35
C PRO A 41 -14.13 21.25 4.35
N ARG A 42 -14.11 20.55 5.49
CA ARG A 42 -13.02 20.50 6.48
C ARG A 42 -12.32 19.14 6.55
N THR A 43 -12.34 18.31 5.51
CA THR A 43 -11.53 17.08 5.47
C THR A 43 -10.15 17.36 4.88
N TRP A 44 -9.11 16.73 5.41
CA TRP A 44 -7.72 16.91 4.99
C TRP A 44 -6.89 15.64 5.15
N ILE A 45 -5.71 15.61 4.53
CA ILE A 45 -4.65 14.63 4.74
C ILE A 45 -3.34 15.39 5.01
N ASN A 46 -2.54 14.91 5.95
CA ASN A 46 -1.17 15.36 6.16
C ASN A 46 -0.22 14.39 5.42
N TYR A 47 0.61 14.92 4.54
CA TYR A 47 1.55 14.13 3.75
C TYR A 47 2.86 14.93 3.59
N ASP A 48 3.99 14.30 3.90
CA ASP A 48 5.32 14.95 3.88
C ASP A 48 5.38 16.29 4.64
N GLY A 49 4.70 16.36 5.79
CA GLY A 49 4.62 17.57 6.62
C GLY A 49 3.73 18.70 6.09
N GLU A 50 3.03 18.48 4.97
CA GLU A 50 2.12 19.45 4.37
C GLU A 50 0.66 18.99 4.48
N LYS A 51 -0.24 19.97 4.65
CA LYS A 51 -1.69 19.73 4.72
C LYS A 51 -2.31 19.86 3.33
N TYR A 52 -3.02 18.82 2.91
CA TYR A 52 -3.82 18.80 1.69
C TYR A 52 -5.30 18.78 2.06
N ASN A 53 -6.07 19.72 1.55
CA ASN A 53 -7.50 19.85 1.80
C ASN A 53 -8.29 19.08 0.76
N PHE A 54 -9.42 18.53 1.16
CA PHE A 54 -10.36 17.85 0.28
C PHE A 54 -10.79 18.75 -0.89
N PHE A 55 -10.82 18.20 -2.10
CA PHE A 55 -11.29 18.88 -3.30
C PHE A 55 -12.55 18.24 -3.89
N LYS A 56 -12.50 16.96 -4.25
CA LYS A 56 -13.60 16.27 -4.95
C LYS A 56 -13.52 14.75 -4.77
N VAL A 57 -14.68 14.09 -4.71
CA VAL A 57 -14.82 12.64 -4.91
C VAL A 57 -15.18 12.36 -6.38
N TYR A 58 -14.48 11.42 -7.01
CA TYR A 58 -14.77 10.89 -8.33
C TYR A 58 -15.42 9.52 -8.17
N SER A 59 -16.65 9.39 -8.65
CA SER A 59 -17.34 8.11 -8.76
C SER A 59 -16.67 7.20 -9.80
N LYS A 60 -17.04 5.91 -9.84
CA LYS A 60 -16.62 4.97 -10.88
C LYS A 60 -16.86 5.49 -12.30
N THR A 61 -17.96 6.23 -12.52
CA THR A 61 -18.28 6.82 -13.83
C THR A 61 -17.43 8.04 -14.19
N GLU A 62 -16.78 8.65 -13.19
CA GLU A 62 -15.92 9.83 -13.35
C GLU A 62 -14.43 9.49 -13.24
N GLU A 63 -14.07 8.23 -13.02
CA GLU A 63 -12.69 7.75 -12.87
C GLU A 63 -11.82 8.13 -14.08
N SER A 64 -12.40 8.20 -15.28
CA SER A 64 -11.72 8.66 -16.51
C SER A 64 -11.27 10.12 -16.48
N ASN A 65 -11.77 10.93 -15.55
CA ASN A 65 -11.28 12.30 -15.33
C ASN A 65 -9.96 12.32 -14.54
N ILE A 66 -9.59 11.20 -13.93
CA ILE A 66 -8.30 11.02 -13.24
C ILE A 66 -7.32 10.41 -14.23
N GLN A 67 -6.13 11.01 -14.33
CA GLN A 67 -5.04 10.51 -15.16
C GLN A 67 -4.32 9.36 -14.42
N MET A 68 -4.86 8.15 -14.50
CA MET A 68 -4.39 6.99 -13.69
C MET A 68 -2.92 6.63 -13.90
N ASP A 69 -2.39 6.85 -15.11
CA ASP A 69 -0.98 6.65 -15.45
C ASP A 69 -0.04 7.71 -14.85
N HIS A 70 -0.61 8.74 -14.23
CA HIS A 70 0.12 9.77 -13.49
C HIS A 70 0.17 9.52 -11.99
N LEU A 71 -0.68 8.62 -11.47
CA LEU A 71 -0.69 8.29 -10.04
C LEU A 71 0.48 7.39 -9.69
N ILE A 72 1.28 7.83 -8.71
CA ILE A 72 2.38 7.08 -8.13
C ILE A 72 1.97 6.67 -6.72
N ASP A 73 2.15 5.39 -6.39
CA ASP A 73 2.02 4.90 -5.03
C ASP A 73 3.10 5.56 -4.15
N THR A 74 2.68 6.21 -3.07
CA THR A 74 3.58 6.88 -2.13
C THR A 74 4.20 5.91 -1.12
N GLY A 75 3.61 4.72 -0.95
CA GLY A 75 3.93 3.81 0.15
C GLY A 75 3.36 4.25 1.51
N GLU A 76 2.64 5.37 1.57
CA GLU A 76 2.01 5.89 2.78
C GLU A 76 0.49 5.63 2.77
N VAL A 77 -0.08 5.56 3.96
CA VAL A 77 -1.52 5.42 4.17
C VAL A 77 -2.01 6.55 5.06
N THR A 78 -3.28 6.93 4.94
CA THR A 78 -3.91 7.87 5.87
C THR A 78 -3.86 7.33 7.30
N ASP A 79 -3.76 8.21 8.28
CA ASP A 79 -3.70 7.83 9.69
C ASP A 79 -4.76 8.54 10.54
N LYS A 80 -4.62 8.46 11.86
CA LYS A 80 -5.58 9.03 12.82
C LYS A 80 -5.53 10.56 12.93
N ASP A 81 -4.47 11.18 12.42
CA ASP A 81 -4.24 12.62 12.45
C ASP A 81 -4.78 13.31 11.17
N ASP A 82 -5.28 12.51 10.22
CA ASP A 82 -6.01 12.94 9.04
C ASP A 82 -7.51 13.16 9.32
N GLY A 83 -8.14 13.98 8.48
CA GLY A 83 -9.57 14.29 8.55
C GLY A 83 -10.46 13.28 7.82
N ILE A 84 -9.97 12.07 7.56
CA ILE A 84 -10.62 10.97 6.84
C ILE A 84 -10.31 9.63 7.54
N GLU A 85 -10.97 8.54 7.13
CA GLU A 85 -10.70 7.17 7.59
C GLU A 85 -9.21 6.82 7.48
N SER A 86 -8.69 6.06 8.45
CA SER A 86 -7.29 5.62 8.45
C SER A 86 -7.06 4.38 7.57
N ASN A 87 -5.79 4.10 7.26
CA ASN A 87 -5.34 2.98 6.43
C ASN A 87 -5.83 3.01 4.97
N LEU A 88 -6.03 4.21 4.40
CA LEU A 88 -6.31 4.37 2.98
C LEU A 88 -5.00 4.63 2.22
N GLN A 89 -4.73 3.89 1.15
CA GLN A 89 -3.53 4.09 0.34
C GLN A 89 -3.49 5.49 -0.29
N ILE A 90 -2.40 6.23 -0.08
CA ILE A 90 -2.19 7.54 -0.66
C ILE A 90 -1.40 7.39 -1.97
N TYR A 91 -1.95 7.97 -3.03
CA TYR A 91 -1.30 8.13 -4.32
C TYR A 91 -1.03 9.59 -4.59
N GLN A 92 0.08 9.92 -5.25
CA GLN A 92 0.39 11.27 -5.69
C GLN A 92 0.39 11.35 -7.22
N ASP A 93 -0.33 12.32 -7.77
CA ASP A 93 -0.21 12.64 -9.20
C ASP A 93 1.14 13.30 -9.47
N LYS A 94 1.94 12.69 -10.35
CA LYS A 94 3.33 13.11 -10.61
C LYS A 94 3.46 14.53 -11.17
N ASN A 95 2.42 15.05 -11.82
CA ASN A 95 2.43 16.34 -12.50
C ASN A 95 1.88 17.48 -11.63
N THR A 96 0.72 17.27 -11.01
CA THR A 96 0.00 18.26 -10.20
C THR A 96 0.40 18.23 -8.74
N LYS A 97 0.98 17.11 -8.27
CA LYS A 97 1.27 16.83 -6.86
C LYS A 97 0.02 16.72 -5.97
N ASN A 98 -1.17 16.66 -6.56
CA ASN A 98 -2.40 16.37 -5.82
C ASN A 98 -2.36 14.95 -5.27
N LEU A 99 -3.00 14.75 -4.12
CA LEU A 99 -3.10 13.44 -3.49
C LEU A 99 -4.44 12.80 -3.82
N PHE A 100 -4.42 11.49 -3.95
CA PHE A 100 -5.57 10.66 -4.22
C PHE A 100 -5.62 9.50 -3.25
N VAL A 101 -6.81 9.19 -2.75
CA VAL A 101 -7.09 8.00 -1.94
C VAL A 101 -8.26 7.27 -2.57
N SER A 102 -8.13 5.95 -2.72
CA SER A 102 -9.21 5.12 -3.25
C SER A 102 -9.88 4.31 -2.15
N SER A 103 -11.21 4.25 -2.19
CA SER A 103 -12.01 3.28 -1.46
C SER A 103 -12.80 2.43 -2.45
N SER A 104 -13.14 1.21 -2.04
CA SER A 104 -14.12 0.39 -2.73
C SER A 104 -15.43 0.46 -1.94
N TYR A 105 -16.59 0.55 -2.58
CA TYR A 105 -17.88 0.42 -1.93
C TYR A 105 -18.83 -0.36 -2.82
N ASN A 106 -19.38 -1.47 -2.34
CA ASN A 106 -20.26 -2.34 -3.13
C ASN A 106 -19.65 -2.66 -4.52
N ASP A 107 -18.36 -3.03 -4.55
CA ASP A 107 -17.58 -3.32 -5.76
C ASP A 107 -17.44 -2.12 -6.75
N GLN A 108 -17.69 -0.90 -6.28
CA GLN A 108 -17.43 0.34 -7.01
C GLN A 108 -16.25 1.09 -6.38
N LYS A 109 -15.25 1.39 -7.19
CA LYS A 109 -14.11 2.19 -6.76
C LYS A 109 -14.48 3.67 -6.80
N GLU A 110 -14.23 4.38 -5.71
CA GLU A 110 -14.34 5.81 -5.56
C GLU A 110 -12.96 6.40 -5.24
N TRP A 111 -12.70 7.61 -5.71
CA TRP A 111 -11.43 8.30 -5.50
C TRP A 111 -11.66 9.69 -4.93
N ALA A 112 -11.06 10.03 -3.80
CA ALA A 112 -11.01 11.42 -3.33
C ALA A 112 -9.69 12.07 -3.71
N GLU A 113 -9.79 13.29 -4.23
CA GLU A 113 -8.66 14.18 -4.54
C GLU A 113 -8.48 15.23 -3.45
N PHE A 114 -7.23 15.49 -3.09
CA PHE A 114 -6.81 16.48 -2.12
C PHE A 114 -5.74 17.40 -2.71
N LYS A 115 -5.84 18.70 -2.39
CA LYS A 115 -4.98 19.77 -2.92
C LYS A 115 -4.41 20.60 -1.79
N LYS A 116 -3.21 21.15 -1.97
CA LYS A 116 -2.64 22.13 -1.05
C LYS A 116 -3.53 23.38 -0.97
#